data_AF-A0A9E4LIM7-F1
#
_entry.id   AF-A0A9E4LIM7-F1
#
_cell.length_a   1.000
_cell.length_b   1.000
_cell.length_c   1.000
_cell.angle_alpha   90.00
_cell.angle_beta   90.00
_cell.angle_gamma   90.00
#
_symmetry.space_group_name_H-M   'P 1'
#
loop_
_entity.id
_entity.type
_entity.pdbx_description
1 polymer ?
#
loop_
_entity_poly.entity_id
_entity_poly.type
_entity_poly.pdbx_seq_one_letter_code
_entity_poly.pdbx_strand_id
1 'polypeptide(L)'
;MTNQKLQAWKNVIDKMPELLQTLNLDNFRTPDNQGDLPRKGCYVLYENGKPIYVGRSKNLPSRIDQHVSNTKSATFAYLLAKKCLTDLDIEPMRIPGKPSSRITNADVKNYPNTLSEARERVSKMQFRIVKVNDDYEQYSFELYAALELGTTLEQGGYNSFETS
;
A
#
# COMPACT_ATOMS: atom_id res chain seq x y z
N MET A 1 14.16 21.66 23.16
CA MET A 1 13.34 20.43 22.99
C MET A 1 14.06 19.30 23.71
N THR A 2 13.39 18.63 24.64
CA THR A 2 13.99 17.75 25.65
C THR A 2 14.61 16.49 25.04
N ASN A 3 15.84 16.17 25.46
CA ASN A 3 16.68 15.03 25.04
C ASN A 3 15.90 13.70 24.90
N GLN A 4 14.89 13.49 25.75
CA GLN A 4 14.01 12.32 25.74
C GLN A 4 13.19 12.13 24.45
N LYS A 5 12.66 13.20 23.84
CA LYS A 5 11.88 13.08 22.58
C LYS A 5 12.76 12.72 21.40
N LEU A 6 13.96 13.28 21.35
CA LEU A 6 14.98 12.95 20.35
C LEU A 6 15.39 11.48 20.47
N GLN A 7 15.63 11.02 21.70
CA GLN A 7 15.97 9.62 21.95
C GLN A 7 14.83 8.67 21.54
N ALA A 8 13.57 9.03 21.86
CA ALA A 8 12.41 8.23 21.45
C ALA A 8 12.31 8.09 19.92
N TRP A 9 12.51 9.19 19.18
CA TRP A 9 12.53 9.16 17.72
C TRP A 9 13.70 8.34 17.16
N LYS A 10 14.90 8.52 17.71
CA LYS A 10 16.08 7.73 17.32
C LYS A 10 15.84 6.24 17.49
N ASN A 11 15.24 5.83 18.60
CA ASN A 11 14.89 4.43 18.86
C ASN A 11 13.91 3.84 17.84
N VAL A 12 13.01 4.67 17.27
CA VAL A 12 12.11 4.22 16.19
C VAL A 12 12.91 4.03 14.91
N ILE A 13 13.68 5.03 14.49
CA ILE A 13 14.43 4.98 13.22
C ILE A 13 15.48 3.88 13.19
N ASP A 14 16.19 3.67 14.30
CA ASP A 14 17.26 2.66 14.38
C ASP A 14 16.73 1.22 14.17
N LYS A 15 15.41 0.97 14.32
CA LYS A 15 14.78 -0.34 14.09
C LYS A 15 14.42 -0.61 12.62
N MET A 16 14.34 0.42 11.78
CA MET A 16 13.80 0.29 10.43
C MET A 16 14.56 -0.74 9.56
N PRO A 17 15.91 -0.79 9.57
CA PRO A 17 16.65 -1.79 8.80
C PRO A 17 16.39 -3.23 9.27
N GLU A 18 16.28 -3.46 10.58
CA GLU A 18 16.00 -4.78 11.16
C GLU A 18 14.58 -5.26 10.80
N LEU A 19 13.60 -4.35 10.82
CA LEU A 19 12.24 -4.65 10.36
C LEU A 19 12.21 -5.01 8.87
N LEU A 20 13.02 -4.33 8.04
CA LEU A 20 13.13 -4.63 6.61
C LEU A 20 13.80 -5.99 6.38
N GLN A 21 14.85 -6.31 7.14
CA GLN A 21 15.46 -7.62 7.09
C GLN A 21 14.46 -8.72 7.49
N THR A 22 13.70 -8.51 8.56
CA THR A 22 12.65 -9.44 9.01
C THR A 22 11.60 -9.65 7.93
N LEU A 23 11.13 -8.57 7.28
CA LEU A 23 10.22 -8.64 6.15
C LEU A 23 10.83 -9.41 4.97
N ASN A 24 12.14 -9.25 4.71
CA ASN A 24 12.81 -9.91 3.59
C ASN A 24 13.03 -11.42 3.82
N LEU A 25 13.09 -11.84 5.08
CA LEU A 25 13.18 -13.25 5.48
C LEU A 25 11.81 -13.93 5.56
N ASP A 26 10.73 -13.16 5.57
CA ASP A 26 9.38 -13.66 5.60
C ASP A 26 8.98 -14.35 4.27
N ASN A 27 8.16 -15.38 4.36
CA ASN A 27 7.74 -16.16 3.21
C ASN A 27 6.71 -15.41 2.36
N PHE A 28 6.77 -15.59 1.04
CA PHE A 28 5.68 -15.13 0.18
C PHE A 28 4.40 -15.88 0.51
N ARG A 29 3.34 -15.11 0.72
CA ARG A 29 1.96 -15.58 0.88
C ARG A 29 1.16 -15.24 -0.34
N THR A 30 0.08 -15.99 -0.53
CA THR A 30 -0.92 -15.70 -1.54
C THR A 30 -2.28 -15.50 -0.89
N PRO A 31 -3.20 -14.83 -1.59
CA PRO A 31 -4.63 -14.87 -1.32
C PRO A 31 -5.18 -16.19 -0.76
N ASP A 32 -4.85 -17.30 -1.43
CA ASP A 32 -5.35 -18.65 -1.09
C ASP A 32 -4.54 -19.36 0.01
N ASN A 33 -3.34 -18.86 0.32
CA ASN A 33 -2.45 -19.41 1.34
C ASN A 33 -1.81 -18.29 2.16
N GLN A 34 -2.58 -17.76 3.10
CA GLN A 34 -2.18 -16.61 3.92
C GLN A 34 -1.35 -17.02 5.15
N GLY A 35 -1.45 -18.26 5.61
CA GLY A 35 -0.80 -18.70 6.85
C GLY A 35 -1.29 -17.94 8.09
N ASP A 36 -0.49 -17.91 9.14
CA ASP A 36 -0.78 -17.10 10.34
C ASP A 36 -0.45 -15.63 10.08
N LEU A 37 -1.42 -14.77 10.40
CA LEU A 37 -1.34 -13.33 10.18
C LEU A 37 -1.30 -12.59 11.53
N PRO A 38 -0.26 -11.80 11.82
CA PRO A 38 -0.23 -11.01 13.04
C PRO A 38 -1.35 -9.97 13.01
N ARG A 39 -1.88 -9.57 14.18
CA ARG A 39 -2.96 -8.57 14.25
C ARG A 39 -2.57 -7.21 13.65
N LYS A 40 -1.36 -6.74 13.92
CA LYS A 40 -0.86 -5.41 13.52
C LYS A 40 0.50 -5.49 12.84
N GLY A 41 0.73 -4.60 11.87
CA GLY A 41 2.03 -4.47 11.23
C GLY A 41 1.94 -3.88 9.84
N CYS A 42 2.97 -4.15 9.05
CA CYS A 42 3.09 -3.72 7.67
C CYS A 42 3.12 -4.91 6.72
N TYR A 43 2.66 -4.68 5.50
CA TYR A 43 2.63 -5.66 4.42
C TYR A 43 3.19 -5.03 3.14
N VAL A 44 3.77 -5.86 2.30
CA VAL A 44 4.24 -5.45 0.96
C VAL A 44 3.59 -6.34 -0.07
N LEU A 45 2.98 -5.73 -1.08
CA LEU A 45 2.43 -6.40 -2.24
C LEU A 45 3.49 -6.53 -3.32
N TYR A 46 3.56 -7.71 -3.92
CA TYR A 46 4.48 -8.07 -4.96
C TYR A 46 3.73 -8.55 -6.19
N GLU A 47 4.18 -8.08 -7.34
CA GLU A 47 3.74 -8.57 -8.64
C GLU A 47 4.94 -9.09 -9.40
N ASN A 48 4.86 -10.35 -9.84
CA ASN A 48 5.96 -11.04 -10.54
C ASN A 48 7.30 -10.95 -9.76
N GLY A 49 7.23 -11.06 -8.43
CA GLY A 49 8.40 -10.95 -7.54
C GLY A 49 8.92 -9.54 -7.30
N LYS A 50 8.36 -8.51 -7.94
CA LYS A 50 8.74 -7.10 -7.73
C LYS A 50 7.82 -6.45 -6.67
N PRO A 51 8.36 -5.77 -5.64
CA PRO A 51 7.55 -5.00 -4.72
C PRO A 51 6.92 -3.81 -5.45
N ILE A 52 5.63 -3.54 -5.20
CA ILE A 52 4.92 -2.45 -5.87
C ILE A 52 4.19 -1.52 -4.89
N TYR A 53 3.91 -1.99 -3.68
CA TYR A 53 3.17 -1.23 -2.68
C TYR A 53 3.47 -1.73 -1.27
N VAL A 54 3.76 -0.80 -0.38
CA VAL A 54 3.85 -1.02 1.07
C VAL A 54 2.60 -0.44 1.72
N GLY A 55 2.01 -1.18 2.66
CA GLY A 55 0.92 -0.66 3.47
C GLY A 55 1.05 -1.09 4.92
N ARG A 56 0.31 -0.42 5.80
CA ARG A 56 0.20 -0.79 7.23
C ARG A 56 -1.24 -1.02 7.65
N SER A 57 -1.43 -1.77 8.73
CA SER A 57 -2.76 -2.00 9.30
C SER A 57 -2.71 -2.32 10.80
N LYS A 58 -3.72 -1.83 11.51
CA LYS A 58 -4.04 -2.24 12.89
C LYS A 58 -4.85 -3.55 12.96
N ASN A 59 -5.26 -4.08 11.81
CA ASN A 59 -5.95 -5.34 11.62
C ASN A 59 -5.51 -5.93 10.27
N LEU A 60 -4.36 -6.61 10.25
CA LEU A 60 -3.84 -7.19 9.02
C LEU A 60 -4.74 -8.29 8.43
N PRO A 61 -5.32 -9.22 9.21
CA PRO A 61 -6.24 -10.23 8.64
C PRO A 61 -7.37 -9.58 7.83
N SER A 62 -8.08 -8.62 8.43
CA SER A 62 -9.15 -7.91 7.73
C SER A 62 -8.63 -7.09 6.54
N ARG A 63 -7.42 -6.53 6.61
CA ARG A 63 -6.83 -5.74 5.52
C ARG A 63 -6.42 -6.61 4.35
N ILE A 64 -5.80 -7.76 4.62
CA ILE A 64 -5.43 -8.74 3.60
C ILE A 64 -6.71 -9.30 2.99
N ASP A 65 -7.71 -9.68 3.78
CA ASP A 65 -9.02 -10.09 3.26
C ASP A 65 -9.62 -9.02 2.34
N GLN A 66 -9.56 -7.73 2.68
CA GLN A 66 -10.06 -6.66 1.81
C GLN A 66 -9.32 -6.52 0.47
N HIS A 67 -8.06 -6.96 0.39
CA HIS A 67 -7.27 -6.96 -0.85
C HIS A 67 -7.43 -8.27 -1.63
N VAL A 68 -7.58 -9.38 -0.92
CA VAL A 68 -7.63 -10.76 -1.44
C VAL A 68 -9.02 -11.15 -1.88
N SER A 69 -10.02 -10.91 -1.04
CA SER A 69 -11.42 -11.12 -1.40
C SER A 69 -11.79 -10.08 -2.45
N ASN A 70 -12.59 -10.48 -3.44
CA ASN A 70 -13.09 -9.68 -4.57
C ASN A 70 -14.02 -8.52 -4.13
N THR A 71 -13.79 -7.99 -2.93
CA THR A 71 -14.63 -7.09 -2.18
C THR A 71 -14.32 -5.66 -2.59
N LYS A 72 -15.35 -4.82 -2.50
CA LYS A 72 -15.41 -3.50 -3.12
C LYS A 72 -14.40 -2.47 -2.55
N SER A 73 -13.55 -2.85 -1.60
CA SER A 73 -12.80 -1.97 -0.69
C SER A 73 -11.27 -2.13 -0.72
N ALA A 74 -10.68 -2.75 -1.74
CA ALA A 74 -9.23 -2.73 -1.90
C ALA A 74 -8.76 -1.30 -2.24
N THR A 75 -8.32 -0.53 -1.24
CA THR A 75 -7.77 0.84 -1.43
C THR A 75 -6.70 0.85 -2.52
N PHE A 76 -5.91 -0.23 -2.58
CA PHE A 76 -4.86 -0.38 -3.59
C PHE A 76 -5.40 -0.61 -5.01
N ALA A 77 -6.49 -1.38 -5.18
CA ALA A 77 -7.12 -1.55 -6.49
C ALA A 77 -7.65 -0.21 -7.05
N TYR A 78 -8.12 0.71 -6.19
CA TYR A 78 -8.48 2.06 -6.62
C TYR A 78 -7.25 2.86 -7.09
N LEU A 79 -6.09 2.71 -6.45
CA LEU A 79 -4.84 3.34 -6.90
C LEU A 79 -4.39 2.78 -8.26
N LEU A 80 -4.46 1.46 -8.44
CA LEU A 80 -4.17 0.81 -9.73
C LEU A 80 -5.09 1.33 -10.84
N ALA A 81 -6.41 1.33 -10.58
CA ALA A 81 -7.39 1.78 -11.56
C ALA A 81 -7.23 3.26 -11.89
N LYS A 82 -6.99 4.10 -10.88
CA LYS A 82 -6.70 5.52 -11.08
C LYS A 82 -5.47 5.73 -11.95
N LYS A 83 -4.36 5.03 -11.68
CA LYS A 83 -3.14 5.12 -12.50
C LYS A 83 -3.42 4.70 -13.95
N CYS A 84 -4.14 3.58 -14.16
CA CYS A 84 -4.52 3.12 -15.49
C CYS A 84 -5.29 4.19 -16.28
N LEU A 85 -6.29 4.83 -15.66
CA LEU A 85 -7.03 5.89 -16.32
C LEU A 85 -6.16 7.13 -16.61
N THR A 86 -5.21 7.47 -15.73
CA THR A 86 -4.25 8.56 -15.96
C THR A 86 -3.29 8.24 -17.11
N ASP A 87 -2.77 7.01 -17.16
CA ASP A 87 -1.84 6.57 -18.22
C ASP A 87 -2.54 6.49 -19.60
N LEU A 88 -3.87 6.30 -19.61
CA LEU A 88 -4.71 6.32 -20.82
C LEU A 88 -5.16 7.73 -21.24
N ASP A 89 -4.69 8.78 -20.55
CA ASP A 89 -5.09 10.18 -20.78
C ASP A 89 -6.62 10.38 -20.73
N ILE A 90 -7.29 9.60 -19.87
CA ILE A 90 -8.73 9.70 -19.68
C ILE A 90 -9.01 10.87 -18.73
N GLU A 91 -9.55 11.93 -19.29
CA GLU A 91 -10.01 13.08 -18.52
C GLU A 91 -11.11 12.68 -17.52
N PRO A 92 -11.05 13.15 -16.25
CA PRO A 92 -12.14 12.96 -15.31
C PRO A 92 -13.42 13.57 -15.88
N MET A 93 -14.58 12.98 -15.58
CA MET A 93 -15.84 13.56 -16.03
C MET A 93 -15.97 14.95 -15.41
N ARG A 94 -15.94 15.99 -16.24
CA ARG A 94 -15.94 17.39 -15.78
C ARG A 94 -17.24 17.69 -15.04
N ILE A 95 -17.18 17.72 -13.71
CA ILE A 95 -18.28 18.22 -12.88
C ILE A 95 -18.28 19.75 -12.99
N PRO A 96 -19.37 20.38 -13.48
CA PRO A 96 -19.46 21.83 -13.56
C PRO A 96 -19.17 22.48 -12.19
N GLY A 97 -18.24 23.43 -12.14
CA GLY A 97 -17.90 24.17 -10.92
C GLY A 97 -16.77 23.59 -10.05
N LYS A 98 -16.11 22.48 -10.45
CA LYS A 98 -14.87 22.02 -9.81
C LYS A 98 -13.70 22.05 -10.81
N PRO A 99 -12.52 22.57 -10.42
CA PRO A 99 -11.33 22.43 -11.26
C PRO A 99 -11.00 20.93 -11.40
N SER A 100 -11.15 20.41 -12.61
CA SER A 100 -10.77 19.04 -12.96
C SER A 100 -9.32 19.05 -13.42
N SER A 101 -8.43 18.47 -12.62
CA SER A 101 -7.07 18.13 -13.08
C SER A 101 -6.59 16.75 -12.60
N ARG A 102 -7.38 16.03 -11.78
CA ARG A 102 -6.97 14.74 -11.21
C ARG A 102 -8.15 13.78 -11.11
N ILE A 103 -7.94 12.54 -11.56
CA ILE A 103 -8.88 11.43 -11.43
C ILE A 103 -9.11 11.14 -9.94
N THR A 104 -10.37 11.08 -9.53
CA THR A 104 -10.79 10.80 -8.16
C THR A 104 -11.31 9.36 -8.01
N ASN A 105 -11.48 8.89 -6.78
CA ASN A 105 -12.14 7.60 -6.52
C ASN A 105 -13.59 7.57 -7.03
N ALA A 106 -14.24 8.73 -7.19
CA ALA A 106 -15.58 8.81 -7.76
C ALA A 106 -15.53 8.57 -9.28
N ASP A 107 -14.51 9.08 -9.98
CA ASP A 107 -14.33 8.89 -11.42
C ASP A 107 -14.08 7.42 -11.76
N VAL A 108 -13.27 6.71 -10.94
CA VAL A 108 -13.02 5.27 -11.11
C VAL A 108 -14.32 4.45 -11.10
N LYS A 109 -15.37 4.88 -10.38
CA LYS A 109 -16.66 4.18 -10.38
C LYS A 109 -17.35 4.19 -11.74
N ASN A 110 -17.04 5.15 -12.60
CA ASN A 110 -17.57 5.23 -13.96
C ASN A 110 -16.85 4.27 -14.92
N TYR A 111 -15.76 3.62 -14.47
CA TYR A 111 -14.98 2.64 -15.22
C TYR A 111 -14.94 1.30 -14.46
N PRO A 112 -16.09 0.60 -14.33
CA PRO A 112 -16.19 -0.62 -13.54
C PRO A 112 -15.28 -1.74 -14.04
N ASN A 113 -15.02 -1.80 -15.35
CA ASN A 113 -14.11 -2.79 -15.94
C ASN A 113 -12.67 -2.56 -15.44
N THR A 114 -12.17 -1.32 -15.46
CA THR A 114 -10.84 -0.97 -14.95
C THR A 114 -10.67 -1.31 -13.47
N LEU A 115 -11.72 -1.10 -12.66
CA LEU A 115 -11.68 -1.47 -11.25
C LEU A 115 -11.76 -2.99 -11.05
N SER A 116 -12.50 -3.71 -11.90
CA SER A 116 -12.56 -5.17 -11.90
C SER A 116 -11.21 -5.79 -12.27
N GLU A 117 -10.58 -5.31 -13.33
CA GLU A 117 -9.24 -5.71 -13.77
C GLU A 117 -8.20 -5.41 -12.69
N ALA A 118 -8.28 -4.24 -12.04
CA ALA A 118 -7.40 -3.91 -10.92
C ALA A 118 -7.57 -4.88 -9.74
N ARG A 119 -8.80 -5.28 -9.41
CA ARG A 119 -9.05 -6.28 -8.36
C ARG A 119 -8.50 -7.65 -8.74
N GLU A 120 -8.72 -8.09 -9.97
CA GLU A 120 -8.17 -9.34 -10.48
C GLU A 120 -6.63 -9.34 -10.47
N ARG A 121 -6.01 -8.20 -10.78
CA ARG A 121 -4.56 -8.03 -10.68
C ARG A 121 -4.09 -8.19 -9.24
N VAL A 122 -4.75 -7.53 -8.27
CA VAL A 122 -4.40 -7.65 -6.84
C VAL A 122 -4.62 -9.07 -6.32
N SER A 123 -5.67 -9.77 -6.75
CA SER A 123 -5.95 -11.14 -6.34
C SER A 123 -4.93 -12.17 -6.87
N LYS A 124 -4.00 -11.76 -7.73
CA LYS A 124 -2.89 -12.59 -8.21
C LYS A 124 -1.55 -12.21 -7.56
N MET A 125 -1.52 -11.15 -6.75
CA MET A 125 -0.29 -10.68 -6.11
C MET A 125 0.10 -11.57 -4.94
N GLN A 126 1.41 -11.62 -4.72
CA GLN A 126 1.98 -12.20 -3.51
C GLN A 126 2.18 -11.09 -2.48
N PHE A 127 2.28 -11.48 -1.21
CA PHE A 127 2.58 -10.51 -0.16
C PHE A 127 3.50 -11.08 0.91
N ARG A 128 4.23 -10.18 1.57
CA ARG A 128 5.02 -10.43 2.78
C ARG A 128 4.57 -9.49 3.89
N ILE A 129 4.77 -9.89 5.13
CA ILE A 129 4.30 -9.18 6.32
C ILE A 129 5.41 -9.10 7.35
N VAL A 130 5.46 -7.97 8.05
CA VAL A 130 6.23 -7.83 9.28
C VAL A 130 5.31 -7.33 10.39
N LYS A 131 5.36 -8.02 11.54
CA LYS A 131 4.62 -7.64 12.74
C LYS A 131 5.26 -6.39 13.35
N VAL A 132 4.48 -5.32 13.46
CA VAL A 132 4.88 -4.06 14.11
C VAL A 132 3.70 -3.60 14.96
N ASN A 133 3.89 -3.57 16.28
CA ASN A 133 2.80 -3.29 17.22
C ASN A 133 2.63 -1.79 17.50
N ASP A 134 3.74 -1.06 17.54
CA ASP A 134 3.74 0.38 17.77
C ASP A 134 3.27 1.13 16.52
N ASP A 135 2.47 2.18 16.73
CA ASP A 135 1.89 2.92 15.62
C ASP A 135 2.95 3.81 14.95
N TYR A 136 3.84 4.46 15.70
CA TYR A 136 4.90 5.31 15.14
C TYR A 136 5.88 4.48 14.32
N GLU A 137 6.27 3.31 14.82
CA GLU A 137 7.09 2.36 14.07
C GLU A 137 6.40 1.92 12.77
N GLN A 138 5.10 1.65 12.77
CA GLN A 138 4.36 1.30 11.53
C GLN A 138 4.40 2.43 10.50
N TYR A 139 4.16 3.67 10.92
CA TYR A 139 4.21 4.84 10.02
C TYR A 139 5.62 5.05 9.46
N SER A 140 6.64 5.02 10.33
CA SER A 140 8.03 5.18 9.93
C SER A 140 8.48 4.05 9.00
N PHE A 141 8.06 2.82 9.28
CA PHE A 141 8.43 1.66 8.48
C PHE A 141 7.74 1.63 7.12
N GLU A 142 6.47 2.05 7.03
CA GLU A 142 5.76 2.19 5.74
C GLU A 142 6.52 3.12 4.79
N LEU A 143 6.97 4.28 5.28
CA LEU A 143 7.78 5.21 4.50
C LEU A 143 9.17 4.64 4.16
N TYR A 144 9.88 4.14 5.16
CA TYR A 144 11.24 3.60 4.99
C TYR A 144 11.26 2.45 3.98
N ALA A 145 10.40 1.46 4.15
CA ALA A 145 10.32 0.31 3.25
C ALA A 145 9.89 0.73 1.84
N ALA A 146 9.02 1.74 1.68
CA ALA A 146 8.65 2.20 0.35
C ALA A 146 9.82 2.82 -0.43
N LEU A 147 10.69 3.56 0.27
CA LEU A 147 11.90 4.14 -0.32
C LEU A 147 12.94 3.06 -0.67
N GLU A 148 13.22 2.15 0.27
CA GLU A 148 14.21 1.08 0.11
C GLU A 148 13.80 0.07 -0.96
N LEU A 149 12.51 -0.26 -1.04
CA LEU A 149 11.98 -1.22 -2.01
C LEU A 149 11.61 -0.58 -3.35
N GLY A 150 11.74 0.74 -3.49
CA GLY A 150 11.44 1.45 -4.73
C GLY A 150 9.96 1.45 -5.10
N THR A 151 9.05 1.48 -4.11
CA THR A 151 7.61 1.41 -4.35
C THR A 151 6.93 2.78 -4.39
N THR A 152 7.67 3.89 -4.35
CA THR A 152 7.09 5.23 -4.51
C THR A 152 6.69 5.48 -5.97
N LEU A 153 5.82 6.48 -6.20
CA LEU A 153 5.39 6.85 -7.55
C LEU A 153 6.57 7.21 -8.47
N GLU A 154 7.57 7.92 -7.94
CA GLU A 154 8.76 8.36 -8.67
C GLU A 154 9.65 7.18 -9.09
N GLN A 155 9.58 6.07 -8.35
CA GLN A 155 10.36 4.85 -8.58
C GLN A 155 9.55 3.77 -9.34
N GLY A 156 8.34 4.11 -9.81
CA GLY A 156 7.48 3.23 -10.59
C GLY A 156 6.61 2.28 -9.77
N GLY A 157 6.49 2.52 -8.46
CA GLY A 157 5.49 1.87 -7.61
C GLY A 157 4.23 2.73 -7.43
N TYR A 158 3.53 2.51 -6.32
CA TYR A 158 2.21 3.08 -6.05
C TYR A 158 2.06 3.74 -4.66
N ASN A 159 3.11 3.74 -3.84
CA ASN A 159 3.12 4.52 -2.61
C ASN A 159 3.19 6.00 -2.94
N SER A 160 2.26 6.77 -2.38
CA SER A 160 2.30 8.24 -2.38
C SER A 160 2.12 8.73 -0.95
N PHE A 161 2.98 9.66 -0.55
CA PHE A 161 2.93 10.32 0.76
C PHE A 161 2.52 11.79 0.64
N GLU A 162 2.19 12.24 -0.57
CA GLU A 162 1.58 13.54 -0.79
C GLU A 162 0.13 13.52 -0.31
N THR A 163 -0.22 14.43 0.58
CA THR A 163 -1.62 14.70 0.94
C THR A 163 -2.11 15.86 0.09
N SER A 164 -3.17 15.62 -0.69
CA SER A 164 -3.89 16.65 -1.46
C SER A 164 -4.53 17.70 -0.58
#